data_AF-A0A3N2NXM1-F1
#
_entry.id   AF-A0A3N2NXM1-F1
#
_cell.length_a   1.000
_cell.length_b   1.000
_cell.length_c   1.000
_cell.angle_alpha   90.00
_cell.angle_beta   90.00
_cell.angle_gamma   90.00
#
_symmetry.space_group_name_H-M   'P 1'
#
loop_
_entity.id
_entity.type
_entity.pdbx_description
1 polymer ?
#
loop_
_entity_poly.entity_id
_entity_poly.type
_entity_poly.pdbx_seq_one_letter_code
_entity_poly.pdbx_strand_id
1 'polypeptide(L)'
;MGKVAVPSRPGSDEWGVAWVAFVAGIAASLAANIAHADVSLGAKAIAGWAPLALLLCAEVVMRVPAPRSWILRTVRLLATLAVAGVAALASYRHMRDLALEYGEDWLTAATLPLSADGLIIVASIALFTLAQERRRAIAAEALALQAAPPGAPVPPVDEPVPDRVATPPGADRPAPAAPAVADPPADPVPMPLPEPLPEPDRMPLPAPDPVAEPAPEPVPLPVPDPEPPAAVAEALPLPEPEPRPDDDQLPFGFEPVLSRLDAATRQLYVRAYRRYLDSVAAGSPLTGAKLGQHCGRGERWGRDRIAEVKAAQQRAAEAKELAASAAGGM
;
A
#
# COMPACT_ATOMS: atom_id res chain seq x y z
N MET A 1 21.08 6.69 -56.63
CA MET A 1 21.23 5.79 -55.46
C MET A 1 20.17 6.17 -54.43
N GLY A 2 19.19 5.30 -54.20
CA GLY A 2 18.20 5.52 -53.14
C GLY A 2 18.86 5.31 -51.78
N LYS A 3 18.81 6.31 -50.91
CA LYS A 3 19.24 6.14 -49.51
C LYS A 3 18.34 5.07 -48.88
N VAL A 4 18.92 4.00 -48.38
CA VAL A 4 18.21 3.04 -47.53
C VAL A 4 17.78 3.82 -46.29
N ALA A 5 16.48 4.09 -46.15
CA ALA A 5 15.95 4.75 -44.97
C ALA A 5 16.00 3.76 -43.80
N VAL A 6 17.06 3.83 -43.00
CA VAL A 6 17.13 3.10 -41.74
C VAL A 6 16.21 3.80 -40.73
N PRO A 7 15.34 3.08 -40.00
CA PRO A 7 14.50 3.69 -38.97
C PRO A 7 15.38 4.32 -37.88
N SER A 8 15.09 5.56 -37.51
CA SER A 8 15.75 6.26 -36.41
C SER A 8 15.43 5.59 -35.07
N ARG A 9 16.41 5.58 -34.16
CA ARG A 9 16.21 5.09 -32.79
C ARG A 9 15.41 6.12 -31.97
N PRO A 10 14.62 5.68 -30.97
CA PRO A 10 13.90 6.60 -30.10
C PRO A 10 14.85 7.49 -29.30
N GLY A 11 14.44 8.74 -29.04
CA GLY A 11 15.26 9.74 -28.35
C GLY A 11 15.32 9.54 -26.83
N SER A 12 16.35 10.07 -26.17
CA SER A 12 16.51 10.03 -24.70
C SER A 12 15.31 10.62 -23.96
N ASP A 13 14.70 11.63 -24.54
CA ASP A 13 13.64 12.44 -23.92
C ASP A 13 12.33 11.65 -23.83
N GLU A 14 12.03 10.86 -24.88
CA GLU A 14 10.87 9.97 -24.94
C GLU A 14 10.97 8.86 -23.89
N TRP A 15 12.17 8.27 -23.74
CA TRP A 15 12.47 7.31 -22.67
C TRP A 15 12.36 7.95 -21.29
N GLY A 16 12.89 9.17 -21.13
CA GLY A 16 12.84 9.92 -19.88
C GLY A 16 11.42 10.15 -19.39
N VAL A 17 10.55 10.67 -20.27
CA VAL A 17 9.14 10.92 -19.92
C VAL A 17 8.40 9.63 -19.56
N ALA A 18 8.59 8.56 -20.35
CA ALA A 18 7.93 7.29 -20.08
C ALA A 18 8.39 6.66 -18.75
N TRP A 19 9.68 6.72 -18.43
CA TRP A 19 10.22 6.25 -17.15
C TRP A 19 9.74 7.07 -15.97
N VAL A 20 9.75 8.41 -16.08
CA VAL A 20 9.27 9.30 -15.01
C VAL A 20 7.80 9.01 -14.71
N ALA A 21 6.95 8.89 -15.74
CA ALA A 21 5.54 8.56 -15.58
C ALA A 21 5.34 7.19 -14.91
N PHE A 22 6.09 6.17 -15.33
CA PHE A 22 6.01 4.82 -14.76
C PHE A 22 6.41 4.79 -13.28
N VAL A 23 7.55 5.41 -12.95
CA VAL A 23 8.07 5.48 -11.57
C VAL A 23 7.14 6.31 -10.68
N ALA A 24 6.60 7.43 -11.18
CA ALA A 24 5.66 8.25 -10.44
C ALA A 24 4.38 7.47 -10.07
N GLY A 25 3.83 6.70 -11.02
CA GLY A 25 2.66 5.84 -10.76
C GLY A 25 2.94 4.77 -9.69
N ILE A 26 4.09 4.10 -9.77
CA ILE A 26 4.50 3.12 -8.76
C ILE A 26 4.69 3.78 -7.40
N ALA A 27 5.38 4.92 -7.35
CA ALA A 27 5.65 5.64 -6.11
C ALA A 27 4.35 6.10 -5.43
N ALA A 28 3.39 6.63 -6.18
CA ALA A 28 2.09 7.03 -5.68
C ALA A 28 1.33 5.84 -5.05
N SER A 29 1.31 4.70 -5.75
CA SER A 29 0.67 3.46 -5.26
C SER A 29 1.33 2.94 -3.98
N LEU A 30 2.67 2.92 -3.91
CA LEU A 30 3.40 2.51 -2.71
C LEU A 30 3.21 3.47 -1.53
N ALA A 31 3.29 4.79 -1.78
CA ALA A 31 3.14 5.81 -0.76
C ALA A 31 1.77 5.70 -0.07
N ALA A 32 0.71 5.49 -0.84
CA ALA A 32 -0.62 5.32 -0.28
C ALA A 32 -0.79 4.01 0.51
N ASN A 33 -0.18 2.91 0.05
CA ASN A 33 -0.17 1.65 0.78
C ASN A 33 0.55 1.78 2.14
N ILE A 34 1.60 2.58 2.23
CA ILE A 34 2.38 2.80 3.46
C ILE A 34 1.70 3.84 4.38
N ALA A 35 1.09 4.88 3.81
CA ALA A 35 0.44 5.96 4.55
C ALA A 35 -0.78 5.49 5.35
N HIS A 36 -1.50 4.47 4.88
CA HIS A 36 -2.65 3.89 5.58
C HIS A 36 -2.27 2.95 6.74
N ALA A 37 -0.99 2.62 6.92
CA ALA A 37 -0.55 1.69 7.96
C ALA A 37 -0.23 2.41 9.29
N ASP A 38 -0.82 1.91 10.39
CA ASP A 38 -0.55 2.34 11.77
C ASP A 38 0.94 2.42 12.12
N VAL A 39 1.29 3.20 13.16
CA VAL A 39 2.70 3.52 13.54
C VAL A 39 3.55 2.29 13.86
N SER A 40 2.95 1.12 14.12
CA SER A 40 3.69 -0.11 14.41
C SER A 40 4.42 -0.67 13.17
N LEU A 41 5.68 -1.08 13.35
CA LEU A 41 6.49 -1.73 12.29
C LEU A 41 5.80 -2.97 11.70
N GLY A 42 5.06 -3.72 12.53
CA GLY A 42 4.34 -4.92 12.12
C GLY A 42 3.15 -4.64 11.19
N ALA A 43 2.37 -3.59 11.45
CA ALA A 43 1.25 -3.21 10.58
C ALA A 43 1.75 -2.78 9.19
N LYS A 44 2.86 -2.03 9.14
CA LYS A 44 3.52 -1.64 7.88
C LYS A 44 4.04 -2.83 7.09
N ALA A 45 4.63 -3.82 7.76
CA ALA A 45 5.10 -5.05 7.12
C ALA A 45 3.95 -5.87 6.53
N ILE A 46 2.82 -5.97 7.24
CA ILE A 46 1.63 -6.69 6.77
C ILE A 46 0.96 -5.93 5.62
N ALA A 47 0.85 -4.60 5.69
CA ALA A 47 0.30 -3.77 4.60
C ALA A 47 1.18 -3.83 3.34
N GLY A 48 2.51 -3.80 3.51
CA GLY A 48 3.49 -3.92 2.42
C GLY A 48 3.61 -5.34 1.86
N TRP A 49 3.06 -6.35 2.51
CA TRP A 49 3.17 -7.74 2.06
C TRP A 49 2.47 -7.97 0.72
N ALA A 50 1.30 -7.38 0.50
CA ALA A 50 0.56 -7.55 -0.75
C ALA A 50 1.37 -7.10 -2.00
N PRO A 51 1.94 -5.88 -2.05
CA PRO A 51 2.79 -5.48 -3.17
C PRO A 51 4.11 -6.28 -3.24
N LEU A 52 4.70 -6.68 -2.10
CA LEU A 52 5.90 -7.54 -2.09
C LEU A 52 5.64 -8.93 -2.69
N ALA A 53 4.55 -9.58 -2.29
CA ALA A 53 4.14 -10.88 -2.81
C ALA A 53 3.89 -10.82 -4.33
N LEU A 54 3.30 -9.71 -4.80
CA LEU A 54 3.09 -9.46 -6.22
C LEU A 54 4.43 -9.35 -6.98
N LEU A 55 5.39 -8.59 -6.44
CA LEU A 55 6.71 -8.42 -7.03
C LEU A 55 7.45 -9.75 -7.14
N LEU A 56 7.44 -10.55 -6.06
CA LEU A 56 8.02 -11.89 -6.06
C LEU A 56 7.33 -12.81 -7.08
N CYS A 57 6.00 -12.75 -7.18
CA CYS A 57 5.24 -13.53 -8.15
C CYS A 57 5.62 -13.14 -9.59
N ALA A 58 5.70 -11.84 -9.88
CA ALA A 58 6.15 -11.33 -11.18
C ALA A 58 7.58 -11.80 -11.50
N GLU A 59 8.50 -11.70 -10.54
CA GLU A 59 9.89 -12.12 -10.72
C GLU A 59 10.00 -13.62 -11.02
N VAL A 60 9.23 -14.46 -10.32
CA VAL A 60 9.14 -15.89 -10.60
C VAL A 60 8.59 -16.13 -12.01
N VAL A 61 7.53 -15.42 -12.42
CA VAL A 61 6.94 -15.58 -13.75
C VAL A 61 7.90 -15.15 -14.86
N MET A 62 8.70 -14.11 -14.64
CA MET A 62 9.63 -13.56 -15.63
C MET A 62 10.93 -14.34 -15.73
N ARG A 63 11.45 -14.90 -14.63
CA ARG A 63 12.72 -15.63 -14.62
C ARG A 63 12.59 -17.13 -14.82
N VAL A 64 11.46 -17.72 -14.42
CA VAL A 64 11.27 -19.18 -14.53
C VAL A 64 10.67 -19.53 -15.90
N PRO A 65 11.37 -20.34 -16.73
CA PRO A 65 10.86 -20.75 -18.03
C PRO A 65 9.46 -21.33 -17.96
N ALA A 66 8.63 -21.01 -18.96
CA ALA A 66 7.25 -21.48 -19.00
C ALA A 66 7.19 -23.01 -19.10
N PRO A 67 6.37 -23.69 -18.29
CA PRO A 67 6.21 -25.14 -18.38
C PRO A 67 5.76 -25.53 -19.79
N ARG A 68 6.24 -26.64 -20.34
CA ARG A 68 5.88 -27.05 -21.72
C ARG A 68 4.40 -27.39 -21.89
N SER A 69 3.76 -27.91 -20.85
CA SER A 69 2.34 -28.26 -20.88
C SER A 69 1.45 -27.03 -20.80
N TRP A 70 0.48 -26.95 -21.72
CA TRP A 70 -0.46 -25.83 -21.77
C TRP A 70 -1.29 -25.73 -20.48
N ILE A 71 -1.65 -26.86 -19.87
CA ILE A 71 -2.37 -26.91 -18.58
C ILE A 71 -1.58 -26.21 -17.49
N LEU A 72 -0.30 -26.54 -17.28
CA LEU A 72 0.51 -25.90 -16.25
C LEU A 72 0.77 -24.43 -16.54
N ARG A 73 0.85 -24.03 -17.83
CA ARG A 73 0.92 -22.61 -18.22
C ARG A 73 -0.35 -21.88 -17.81
N THR A 74 -1.52 -22.44 -18.12
CA THR A 74 -2.81 -21.87 -17.77
C THR A 74 -2.98 -21.79 -16.25
N VAL A 75 -2.66 -22.86 -15.52
CA VAL A 75 -2.72 -22.86 -14.04
C VAL A 75 -1.80 -21.79 -13.46
N ARG A 76 -0.56 -21.67 -13.95
CA ARG A 76 0.37 -20.62 -13.51
C ARG A 76 -0.18 -19.22 -13.78
N LEU A 77 -0.74 -18.99 -14.98
CA LEU A 77 -1.35 -17.72 -15.32
C LEU A 77 -2.54 -17.39 -14.41
N LEU A 78 -3.45 -18.33 -14.21
CA LEU A 78 -4.61 -18.13 -13.34
C LEU A 78 -4.21 -17.88 -11.88
N ALA A 79 -3.23 -18.62 -11.36
CA ALA A 79 -2.70 -18.40 -10.02
C ALA A 79 -2.06 -17.00 -9.89
N THR A 80 -1.28 -16.58 -10.89
CA THR A 80 -0.67 -15.23 -10.93
C THR A 80 -1.74 -14.14 -10.96
N LEU A 81 -2.77 -14.31 -11.80
CA LEU A 81 -3.90 -13.37 -11.89
C LEU A 81 -4.71 -13.31 -10.60
N ALA A 82 -4.90 -14.43 -9.90
CA ALA A 82 -5.59 -14.46 -8.62
C ALA A 82 -4.82 -13.68 -7.54
N VAL A 83 -3.50 -13.93 -7.43
CA VAL A 83 -2.63 -13.18 -6.50
C VAL A 83 -2.64 -11.70 -6.83
N ALA A 84 -2.53 -11.35 -8.12
CA ALA A 84 -2.59 -9.98 -8.59
C ALA A 84 -3.93 -9.31 -8.26
N GLY A 85 -5.05 -10.00 -8.46
CA GLY A 85 -6.38 -9.48 -8.13
C GLY A 85 -6.55 -9.20 -6.65
N VAL A 86 -6.07 -10.08 -5.77
CA VAL A 86 -6.13 -9.87 -4.31
C VAL A 86 -5.27 -8.67 -3.89
N ALA A 87 -4.03 -8.59 -4.40
CA ALA A 87 -3.13 -7.49 -4.11
C ALA A 87 -3.69 -6.14 -4.61
N ALA A 88 -4.23 -6.11 -5.83
CA ALA A 88 -4.86 -4.92 -6.41
C ALA A 88 -6.07 -4.47 -5.60
N LEU A 89 -6.95 -5.40 -5.19
CA LEU A 89 -8.12 -5.08 -4.38
C LEU A 89 -7.75 -4.52 -3.00
N ALA A 90 -6.70 -5.08 -2.38
CA ALA A 90 -6.16 -4.55 -1.14
C ALA A 90 -5.63 -3.13 -1.36
N SER A 91 -4.73 -2.93 -2.32
CA SER A 91 -4.13 -1.62 -2.60
C SER A 91 -5.16 -0.54 -2.95
N TYR A 92 -6.16 -0.89 -3.78
CA TYR A 92 -7.27 0.01 -4.12
C TYR A 92 -8.03 0.48 -2.89
N ARG A 93 -8.31 -0.43 -1.94
CA ARG A 93 -9.00 -0.07 -0.70
C ARG A 93 -8.16 0.87 0.15
N HIS A 94 -6.87 0.58 0.34
CA HIS A 94 -5.98 1.42 1.14
C HIS A 94 -5.88 2.83 0.55
N MET A 95 -5.69 2.97 -0.76
CA MET A 95 -5.66 4.28 -1.43
C MET A 95 -6.97 5.04 -1.30
N ARG A 96 -8.11 4.39 -1.56
CA ARG A 96 -9.43 5.03 -1.50
C ARG A 96 -9.75 5.45 -0.07
N ASP A 97 -9.48 4.58 0.90
CA ASP A 97 -9.78 4.85 2.31
C ASP A 97 -8.89 5.99 2.84
N LEU A 98 -7.63 6.08 2.38
CA LEU A 98 -6.75 7.23 2.62
C LEU A 98 -7.34 8.53 2.03
N ALA A 99 -7.76 8.53 0.76
CA ALA A 99 -8.34 9.73 0.14
C ALA A 99 -9.59 10.23 0.91
N LEU A 100 -10.45 9.31 1.37
CA LEU A 100 -11.59 9.65 2.21
C LEU A 100 -11.17 10.24 3.56
N GLU A 101 -10.07 9.76 4.15
CA GLU A 101 -9.52 10.29 5.41
C GLU A 101 -8.99 11.72 5.26
N TYR A 102 -8.46 12.08 4.08
CA TYR A 102 -8.07 13.44 3.73
C TYR A 102 -9.26 14.35 3.34
N GLY A 103 -10.50 13.85 3.40
CA GLY A 103 -11.72 14.63 3.16
C GLY A 103 -12.15 14.69 1.70
N GLU A 104 -11.58 13.88 0.81
CA GLU A 104 -12.02 13.79 -0.59
C GLU A 104 -13.41 13.17 -0.69
N ASP A 105 -14.18 13.59 -1.70
CA ASP A 105 -15.49 13.02 -1.95
C ASP A 105 -15.40 11.56 -2.46
N TRP A 106 -16.49 10.80 -2.35
CA TRP A 106 -16.49 9.38 -2.70
C TRP A 106 -16.09 9.11 -4.16
N LEU A 107 -16.49 9.98 -5.09
CA LEU A 107 -16.19 9.81 -6.51
C LEU A 107 -14.70 10.07 -6.77
N THR A 108 -14.15 11.14 -6.20
CA THR A 108 -12.72 11.45 -6.30
C THR A 108 -11.87 10.39 -5.62
N ALA A 109 -12.21 9.97 -4.39
CA ALA A 109 -11.52 8.90 -3.68
C ALA A 109 -11.55 7.56 -4.44
N ALA A 110 -12.65 7.25 -5.15
CA ALA A 110 -12.75 6.03 -5.96
C ALA A 110 -11.95 6.12 -7.27
N THR A 111 -11.76 7.31 -7.83
CA THR A 111 -11.10 7.49 -9.15
C THR A 111 -9.61 7.78 -9.05
N LEU A 112 -9.12 8.31 -7.93
CA LEU A 112 -7.69 8.55 -7.69
C LEU A 112 -6.81 7.32 -7.94
N PRO A 113 -7.10 6.11 -7.41
CA PRO A 113 -6.28 4.93 -7.68
C PRO A 113 -6.27 4.54 -9.17
N LEU A 114 -7.42 4.68 -9.83
CA LEU A 114 -7.57 4.39 -11.27
C LEU A 114 -6.72 5.33 -12.13
N SER A 115 -6.55 6.58 -11.72
CA SER A 115 -5.69 7.53 -12.45
C SER A 115 -4.21 7.14 -12.39
N ALA A 116 -3.74 6.67 -11.24
CA ALA A 116 -2.37 6.18 -11.07
C ALA A 116 -2.14 4.90 -11.90
N ASP A 117 -3.08 3.96 -11.88
CA ASP A 117 -3.01 2.75 -12.69
C ASP A 117 -3.05 3.07 -14.20
N GLY A 118 -3.89 4.03 -14.60
CA GLY A 118 -3.96 4.54 -15.97
C GLY A 118 -2.62 5.10 -16.43
N LEU A 119 -1.94 5.88 -15.58
CA LEU A 119 -0.61 6.39 -15.85
C LEU A 119 0.41 5.26 -16.04
N ILE A 120 0.40 4.24 -15.17
CA ILE A 120 1.28 3.07 -15.29
C ILE A 120 1.03 2.32 -16.59
N ILE A 121 -0.22 2.11 -16.98
CA ILE A 121 -0.59 1.42 -18.23
C ILE A 121 -0.09 2.21 -19.45
N VAL A 122 -0.37 3.51 -19.50
CA VAL A 122 0.07 4.39 -20.61
C VAL A 122 1.60 4.40 -20.70
N ALA A 123 2.29 4.56 -19.57
CA ALA A 123 3.75 4.53 -19.51
C ALA A 123 4.32 3.16 -19.92
N SER A 124 3.69 2.06 -19.54
CA SER A 124 4.11 0.70 -19.92
C SER A 124 4.00 0.47 -21.42
N ILE A 125 2.92 0.95 -22.05
CA ILE A 125 2.73 0.88 -23.50
C ILE A 125 3.79 1.74 -24.21
N ALA A 126 4.07 2.95 -23.70
CA ALA A 126 5.13 3.80 -24.23
C ALA A 126 6.50 3.10 -24.15
N LEU A 127 6.88 2.58 -22.99
CA LEU A 127 8.13 1.82 -22.82
C LEU A 127 8.21 0.60 -23.76
N PHE A 128 7.11 -0.13 -23.94
CA PHE A 128 7.07 -1.28 -24.85
C PHE A 128 7.23 -0.88 -26.31
N THR A 129 6.60 0.21 -26.74
CA THR A 129 6.69 0.72 -28.12
C THR A 129 8.11 1.24 -28.41
N LEU A 130 8.70 2.02 -27.50
CA LEU A 130 10.10 2.46 -27.59
C LEU A 130 11.07 1.27 -27.64
N ALA A 131 10.83 0.23 -26.84
CA ALA A 131 11.65 -0.99 -26.89
C ALA A 131 11.51 -1.77 -28.20
N GLN A 132 10.30 -1.84 -28.78
CA GLN A 132 10.04 -2.46 -30.08
C GLN A 132 10.75 -1.70 -31.21
N GLU A 133 10.64 -0.38 -31.23
CA GLU A 133 11.28 0.48 -32.22
C GLU A 133 12.80 0.36 -32.17
N ARG A 134 13.39 0.39 -30.97
CA ARG A 134 14.83 0.16 -30.78
C ARG A 134 15.27 -1.20 -31.32
N ARG A 135 14.50 -2.27 -31.06
CA ARG A 135 14.82 -3.62 -31.59
C ARG A 135 14.73 -3.67 -33.11
N ARG A 136 13.74 -3.00 -33.72
CA ARG A 136 13.59 -2.93 -35.19
C ARG A 136 14.71 -2.14 -35.83
N ALA A 137 15.14 -1.02 -35.24
CA ALA A 137 16.27 -0.23 -35.71
C ALA A 137 17.57 -1.07 -35.69
N ILE A 138 17.86 -1.74 -34.57
CA ILE A 138 19.04 -2.62 -34.45
C ILE A 138 19.01 -3.75 -35.49
N ALA A 139 17.85 -4.38 -35.70
CA ALA A 139 17.72 -5.44 -36.70
C ALA A 139 17.90 -4.92 -38.14
N ALA A 140 17.38 -3.72 -38.44
CA ALA A 140 17.54 -3.07 -39.74
C ALA A 140 18.99 -2.68 -40.01
N GLU A 141 19.69 -2.13 -39.02
CA GLU A 141 21.13 -1.86 -39.09
C GLU A 141 21.93 -3.15 -39.32
N ALA A 142 21.65 -4.21 -38.56
CA ALA A 142 22.33 -5.50 -38.72
C ALA A 142 22.13 -6.10 -40.12
N LEU A 143 20.92 -5.99 -40.68
CA LEU A 143 20.61 -6.42 -42.04
C LEU A 143 21.32 -5.55 -43.09
N ALA A 144 21.38 -4.23 -42.87
CA ALA A 144 22.08 -3.29 -43.75
C ALA A 144 23.59 -3.56 -43.78
N LEU A 145 24.20 -3.87 -42.61
CA LEU A 145 25.60 -4.29 -42.54
C LEU A 145 25.85 -5.61 -43.29
N GLN A 146 24.93 -6.58 -43.23
CA GLN A 146 25.05 -7.85 -43.95
C GLN A 146 24.90 -7.71 -45.46
N ALA A 147 24.06 -6.77 -45.93
CA ALA A 147 23.82 -6.52 -47.34
C ALA A 147 24.91 -5.65 -48.00
N ALA A 148 25.81 -5.04 -47.22
CA ALA A 148 26.86 -4.18 -47.74
C ALA A 148 27.93 -5.01 -48.49
N PRO A 149 28.34 -4.62 -49.71
CA PRO A 149 29.39 -5.31 -50.43
C PRO A 149 30.74 -5.21 -49.68
N PRO A 150 31.61 -6.23 -49.75
CA PRO A 150 32.90 -6.22 -49.07
C PRO A 150 33.74 -5.02 -49.53
N GLY A 151 34.15 -4.17 -48.58
CA GLY A 151 34.96 -2.98 -48.82
C GLY A 151 34.19 -1.66 -48.97
N ALA A 152 32.85 -1.65 -48.84
CA ALA A 152 32.10 -0.40 -48.80
C ALA A 152 32.42 0.39 -47.50
N PRO A 153 32.55 1.73 -47.55
CA PRO A 153 32.72 2.55 -46.36
C PRO A 153 31.51 2.34 -45.45
N VAL A 154 31.78 1.92 -44.21
CA VAL A 154 30.76 1.78 -43.16
C VAL A 154 30.05 3.14 -43.06
N PRO A 155 28.71 3.21 -43.24
CA PRO A 155 28.00 4.48 -43.04
C PRO A 155 28.34 4.98 -41.63
N PRO A 156 28.47 6.31 -41.41
CA PRO A 156 28.70 6.82 -40.07
C PRO A 156 27.57 6.28 -39.19
N VAL A 157 27.92 5.32 -38.33
CA VAL A 157 27.11 4.98 -37.19
C VAL A 157 27.12 6.27 -36.40
N ASP A 158 25.99 6.95 -36.25
CA ASP A 158 25.86 7.99 -35.23
C ASP A 158 26.34 7.31 -33.95
N GLU A 159 27.57 7.64 -33.53
CA GLU A 159 28.15 7.08 -32.33
C GLU A 159 27.13 7.32 -31.22
N PRO A 160 26.83 6.30 -30.40
CA PRO A 160 25.92 6.48 -29.31
C PRO A 160 26.45 7.65 -28.49
N VAL A 161 25.71 8.77 -28.45
CA VAL A 161 25.85 9.70 -27.35
C VAL A 161 25.63 8.81 -26.12
N PRO A 162 26.65 8.55 -25.30
CA PRO A 162 26.45 7.71 -24.14
C PRO A 162 25.34 8.39 -23.34
N ASP A 163 24.28 7.63 -23.02
CA ASP A 163 23.25 8.07 -22.09
C ASP A 163 24.00 8.65 -20.90
N ARG A 164 23.99 9.98 -20.75
CA ARG A 164 24.66 10.65 -19.64
C ARG A 164 23.94 10.17 -18.40
N VAL A 165 24.52 9.18 -17.72
CA VAL A 165 24.20 8.87 -16.34
C VAL A 165 24.34 10.19 -15.60
N ALA A 166 23.21 10.72 -15.10
CA ALA A 166 23.17 11.96 -14.37
C ALA A 166 24.24 11.90 -13.27
N THR A 167 25.29 12.70 -13.42
CA THR A 167 26.37 12.77 -12.44
C THR A 167 25.83 13.51 -11.22
N PRO A 168 25.95 12.98 -9.99
CA PRO A 168 25.63 13.77 -8.80
C PRO A 168 26.57 14.98 -8.72
N PRO A 169 26.07 16.17 -8.33
CA PRO A 169 26.88 17.38 -8.35
C PRO A 169 27.94 17.30 -7.24
N GLY A 170 29.23 17.32 -7.61
CA GLY A 170 30.32 17.50 -6.63
C GLY A 170 31.64 16.76 -6.86
N ALA A 171 31.91 16.16 -8.02
CA ALA A 171 33.13 15.37 -8.23
C ALA A 171 34.32 16.12 -8.87
N ASP A 172 34.31 17.46 -8.95
CA ASP A 172 35.46 18.26 -9.39
C ASP A 172 36.39 18.60 -8.22
N ARG A 173 37.02 17.57 -7.63
CA ARG A 173 38.24 17.78 -6.85
C ARG A 173 39.29 16.75 -7.26
N PRO A 174 40.46 17.15 -7.78
CA PRO A 174 41.49 16.20 -8.19
C PRO A 174 42.09 15.51 -6.96
N ALA A 175 42.11 14.18 -6.96
CA ALA A 175 42.84 13.37 -5.98
C ALA A 175 44.35 13.31 -6.37
N PRO A 176 45.28 13.35 -5.40
CA PRO A 176 46.72 13.28 -5.69
C PRO A 176 47.15 11.86 -6.09
N ALA A 177 48.19 11.79 -6.94
CA ALA A 177 48.72 10.58 -7.55
C ALA A 177 49.32 9.59 -6.52
N ALA A 178 49.03 8.29 -6.71
CA ALA A 178 49.59 7.19 -5.93
C ALA A 178 51.04 6.84 -6.36
N PRO A 179 51.95 6.48 -5.43
CA PRO A 179 53.27 5.96 -5.79
C PRO A 179 53.23 4.46 -6.08
N ALA A 180 54.23 4.01 -6.86
CA ALA A 180 54.38 2.68 -7.43
C ALA A 180 54.57 1.55 -6.40
N VAL A 181 54.11 0.37 -6.80
CA VAL A 181 54.10 -0.90 -6.06
C VAL A 181 55.51 -1.48 -5.90
N ALA A 182 55.86 -1.91 -4.69
CA ALA A 182 57.00 -2.78 -4.40
C ALA A 182 56.50 -4.15 -3.89
N ASP A 183 57.21 -5.22 -4.25
CA ASP A 183 56.91 -6.63 -3.95
C ASP A 183 56.78 -6.97 -2.44
N PRO A 184 56.08 -8.07 -2.08
CA PRO A 184 55.62 -8.31 -0.71
C PRO A 184 56.65 -9.05 0.16
N PRO A 185 56.73 -8.75 1.47
CA PRO A 185 57.32 -9.68 2.42
C PRO A 185 56.34 -10.16 3.50
N ALA A 186 56.33 -11.50 3.66
CA ALA A 186 56.10 -12.35 4.83
C ALA A 186 54.82 -12.24 5.68
N ASP A 187 54.29 -13.42 6.04
CA ASP A 187 53.10 -13.64 6.86
C ASP A 187 53.09 -12.84 8.17
N PRO A 188 51.99 -12.15 8.52
CA PRO A 188 51.91 -11.39 9.75
C PRO A 188 51.65 -12.29 10.98
N VAL A 189 52.46 -12.07 12.01
CA VAL A 189 52.27 -12.58 13.38
C VAL A 189 50.93 -12.06 13.95
N PRO A 190 50.19 -12.83 14.78
CA PRO A 190 48.90 -12.37 15.33
C PRO A 190 49.11 -11.17 16.27
N MET A 191 48.41 -10.06 16.01
CA MET A 191 48.38 -8.90 16.92
C MET A 191 47.45 -9.16 18.13
N PRO A 192 47.75 -8.58 19.31
CA PRO A 192 46.88 -8.65 20.47
C PRO A 192 45.60 -7.81 20.26
N LEU A 193 44.51 -8.20 20.93
CA LEU A 193 43.22 -7.50 20.89
C LEU A 193 43.35 -6.04 21.35
N PRO A 194 42.70 -5.08 20.67
CA PRO A 194 42.74 -3.67 21.07
C PRO A 194 41.95 -3.41 22.36
N GLU A 195 42.49 -2.54 23.22
CA GLU A 195 41.81 -2.02 24.41
C GLU A 195 40.55 -1.22 24.05
N PRO A 196 39.52 -1.19 24.93
CA PRO A 196 38.30 -0.44 24.67
C PRO A 196 38.58 1.07 24.62
N LEU A 197 38.06 1.72 23.58
CA LEU A 197 38.13 3.17 23.37
C LEU A 197 37.44 3.93 24.53
N PRO A 198 37.97 5.08 24.98
CA PRO A 198 37.30 5.94 25.94
C PRO A 198 36.01 6.52 25.34
N GLU A 199 34.94 6.58 26.13
CA GLU A 199 33.67 7.19 25.72
C GLU A 199 33.88 8.66 25.32
N PRO A 200 33.26 9.14 24.22
CA PRO A 200 33.38 10.53 23.83
C PRO A 200 32.68 11.43 24.84
N ASP A 201 33.37 12.51 25.25
CA ASP A 201 32.79 13.58 26.06
C ASP A 201 31.48 14.07 25.43
N ARG A 202 30.41 14.01 26.22
CA ARG A 202 29.09 14.51 25.83
C ARG A 202 29.20 16.02 25.58
N MET A 203 29.11 16.43 24.32
CA MET A 203 28.86 17.84 24.02
C MET A 203 27.52 18.25 24.67
N PRO A 204 27.42 19.43 25.30
CA PRO A 204 26.14 19.94 25.76
C PRO A 204 25.19 20.09 24.57
N LEU A 205 23.96 19.60 24.71
CA LEU A 205 22.89 19.86 23.75
C LEU A 205 22.76 21.38 23.54
N PRO A 206 22.57 21.88 22.30
CA PRO A 206 22.22 23.27 22.09
C PRO A 206 20.89 23.55 22.82
N ALA A 207 20.85 24.65 23.56
CA ALA A 207 19.62 25.10 24.21
C ALA A 207 18.51 25.26 23.15
N PRO A 208 17.25 24.89 23.46
CA PRO A 208 16.14 25.18 22.55
C PRO A 208 16.06 26.69 22.31
N ASP A 209 15.95 27.08 21.05
CA ASP A 209 15.61 28.46 20.69
C ASP A 209 14.35 28.90 21.45
N PRO A 210 14.27 30.15 21.94
CA PRO A 210 13.06 30.64 22.57
C PRO A 210 11.93 30.56 21.55
N VAL A 211 10.89 29.79 21.89
CA VAL A 211 9.62 29.76 21.16
C VAL A 211 9.13 31.19 21.06
N ALA A 212 9.02 31.71 19.83
CA ALA A 212 8.31 32.97 19.60
C ALA A 212 6.89 32.80 20.15
N GLU A 213 6.50 33.67 21.08
CA GLU A 213 5.11 33.75 21.52
C GLU A 213 4.20 33.91 20.29
N PRO A 214 3.12 33.11 20.17
CA PRO A 214 2.14 33.36 19.13
C PRO A 214 1.51 34.73 19.39
N ALA A 215 1.48 35.58 18.36
CA ALA A 215 0.73 36.81 18.38
C ALA A 215 -0.74 36.53 18.75
N PRO A 216 -1.41 37.37 19.55
CA PRO A 216 -2.79 37.15 19.92
C PRO A 216 -3.68 37.19 18.68
N GLU A 217 -4.47 36.13 18.49
CA GLU A 217 -5.50 36.07 17.46
C GLU A 217 -6.51 37.23 17.63
N PRO A 218 -7.02 37.83 16.55
CA PRO A 218 -8.07 38.84 16.64
C PRO A 218 -9.34 38.21 17.21
N VAL A 219 -9.86 38.80 18.30
CA VAL A 219 -11.13 38.43 18.91
C VAL A 219 -12.26 38.61 17.89
N PRO A 220 -13.04 37.57 17.56
CA PRO A 220 -14.23 37.72 16.73
C PRO A 220 -15.27 38.58 17.45
N LEU A 221 -15.84 39.57 16.74
CA LEU A 221 -17.01 40.31 17.22
C LEU A 221 -18.18 39.34 17.47
N PRO A 222 -19.03 39.56 18.49
CA PRO A 222 -20.19 38.72 18.76
C PRO A 222 -21.17 38.78 17.58
N VAL A 223 -21.38 37.64 16.93
CA VAL A 223 -22.46 37.45 15.96
C VAL A 223 -23.77 37.35 16.75
N PRO A 224 -24.84 38.10 16.41
CA PRO A 224 -26.13 37.92 17.06
C PRO A 224 -26.67 36.50 16.79
N ASP A 225 -27.17 35.86 17.84
CA ASP A 225 -27.68 34.49 17.83
C ASP A 225 -28.70 34.27 16.68
N PRO A 226 -28.56 33.21 15.86
CA PRO A 226 -29.66 32.77 15.02
C PRO A 226 -30.79 32.23 15.90
N GLU A 227 -32.03 32.65 15.62
CA GLU A 227 -33.24 32.12 16.25
C GLU A 227 -33.24 30.57 16.22
N PRO A 228 -33.65 29.91 17.32
CA PRO A 228 -33.66 28.45 17.37
C PRO A 228 -34.67 27.89 16.36
N PRO A 229 -34.27 26.95 15.47
CA PRO A 229 -35.24 26.15 14.75
C PRO A 229 -36.01 25.29 15.75
N ALA A 230 -37.31 25.21 15.54
CA ALA A 230 -38.27 24.49 16.39
C ALA A 230 -37.76 23.10 16.80
N ALA A 231 -37.93 22.82 18.09
CA ALA A 231 -37.51 21.61 18.78
C ALA A 231 -37.86 20.32 18.01
N VAL A 232 -36.82 19.61 17.56
CA VAL A 232 -36.89 18.16 17.39
C VAL A 232 -36.32 17.59 18.67
N ALA A 233 -37.14 16.84 19.42
CA ALA A 233 -36.79 16.29 20.71
C ALA A 233 -35.51 15.43 20.62
N GLU A 234 -34.39 16.00 21.06
CA GLU A 234 -33.15 15.28 21.30
C GLU A 234 -33.37 14.41 22.54
N ALA A 235 -33.53 13.10 22.31
CA ALA A 235 -33.50 12.12 23.37
C ALA A 235 -32.12 12.18 24.05
N LEU A 236 -32.12 12.45 25.35
CA LEU A 236 -30.92 12.50 26.19
C LEU A 236 -30.00 11.29 25.93
N PRO A 237 -28.67 11.46 25.89
CA PRO A 237 -27.74 10.34 25.83
C PRO A 237 -27.95 9.46 27.07
N LEU A 238 -28.23 8.18 26.86
CA LEU A 238 -28.32 7.20 27.95
C LEU A 238 -26.99 7.22 28.73
N PRO A 239 -27.02 7.27 30.07
CA PRO A 239 -25.80 7.17 30.87
C PRO A 239 -25.11 5.83 30.55
N GLU A 240 -23.79 5.88 30.34
CA GLU A 240 -23.01 4.66 30.17
C GLU A 240 -23.15 3.80 31.44
N PRO A 241 -23.67 2.57 31.34
CA PRO A 241 -23.74 1.69 32.50
C PRO A 241 -22.31 1.31 32.91
N GLU A 242 -21.99 1.46 34.20
CA GLU A 242 -20.70 1.02 34.73
C GLU A 242 -20.49 -0.49 34.47
N PRO A 243 -19.25 -0.91 34.16
CA PRO A 243 -18.96 -2.30 33.86
C PRO A 243 -19.12 -3.16 35.12
N ARG A 244 -20.15 -4.02 35.11
CA ARG A 244 -20.33 -5.05 36.13
C ARG A 244 -19.32 -6.18 35.92
N PRO A 245 -18.64 -6.71 36.95
CA PRO A 245 -17.54 -7.68 36.78
C PRO A 245 -17.92 -9.06 36.20
N ASP A 246 -19.21 -9.38 36.09
CA ASP A 246 -19.69 -10.73 35.74
C ASP A 246 -20.55 -10.80 34.45
N ASP A 247 -20.67 -9.72 33.66
CA ASP A 247 -21.51 -9.66 32.44
C ASP A 247 -20.72 -9.86 31.12
N ASP A 248 -19.51 -10.43 31.17
CA ASP A 248 -18.62 -10.50 30.01
C ASP A 248 -18.95 -11.57 28.95
N GLN A 249 -19.95 -12.42 29.19
CA GLN A 249 -20.40 -13.44 28.24
C GLN A 249 -21.49 -12.93 27.29
N LEU A 250 -21.19 -12.90 26.00
CA LEU A 250 -22.22 -12.77 24.98
C LEU A 250 -23.17 -13.99 25.04
N PRO A 251 -24.46 -13.82 24.67
CA PRO A 251 -25.40 -14.94 24.58
C PRO A 251 -24.86 -16.09 23.70
N PHE A 252 -25.33 -17.32 23.89
CA PHE A 252 -24.90 -18.44 23.04
C PHE A 252 -25.10 -18.14 21.54
N GLY A 253 -24.13 -18.53 20.71
CA GLY A 253 -24.21 -18.42 19.25
C GLY A 253 -23.17 -17.52 18.56
N PHE A 254 -22.30 -16.82 19.29
CA PHE A 254 -21.24 -15.99 18.67
C PHE A 254 -19.91 -16.73 18.48
N GLU A 255 -19.71 -17.86 19.17
CA GLU A 255 -18.47 -18.66 19.14
C GLU A 255 -17.95 -18.99 17.73
N PRO A 256 -18.78 -19.40 16.75
CA PRO A 256 -18.28 -19.71 15.42
C PRO A 256 -17.62 -18.51 14.73
N VAL A 257 -18.01 -17.28 15.06
CA VAL A 257 -17.37 -16.08 14.49
C VAL A 257 -16.16 -15.68 15.33
N LEU A 258 -16.31 -15.61 16.65
CA LEU A 258 -15.29 -15.08 17.56
C LEU A 258 -14.05 -15.98 17.71
N SER A 259 -14.22 -17.30 17.59
CA SER A 259 -13.12 -18.27 17.67
C SER A 259 -12.09 -18.13 16.54
N ARG A 260 -12.52 -17.59 15.39
CA ARG A 260 -11.66 -17.40 14.19
C ARG A 260 -10.88 -16.09 14.19
N LEU A 261 -11.17 -15.18 15.13
CA LEU A 261 -10.57 -13.85 15.19
C LEU A 261 -9.39 -13.81 16.17
N ASP A 262 -8.40 -12.96 15.89
CA ASP A 262 -7.35 -12.63 16.87
C ASP A 262 -7.93 -11.87 18.08
N ALA A 263 -7.14 -11.73 19.14
CA ALA A 263 -7.60 -11.14 20.40
C ALA A 263 -8.08 -9.69 20.26
N ALA A 264 -7.40 -8.87 19.46
CA ALA A 264 -7.74 -7.46 19.30
C ALA A 264 -9.02 -7.29 18.46
N THR A 265 -9.13 -8.03 17.34
CA THR A 265 -10.33 -8.03 16.50
C THR A 265 -11.54 -8.60 17.23
N ARG A 266 -11.33 -9.65 18.05
CA ARG A 266 -12.36 -10.24 18.89
C ARG A 266 -12.94 -9.22 19.86
N GLN A 267 -12.11 -8.42 20.54
CA GLN A 267 -12.59 -7.37 21.45
C GLN A 267 -13.46 -6.32 20.74
N LEU A 268 -13.04 -5.89 19.54
CA LEU A 268 -13.84 -4.96 18.73
C LEU A 268 -15.21 -5.54 18.37
N TYR A 269 -15.25 -6.81 17.97
CA TYR A 269 -16.50 -7.49 17.60
C TYR A 269 -17.42 -7.67 18.80
N VAL A 270 -16.86 -8.08 19.95
CA VAL A 270 -17.61 -8.22 21.21
C VAL A 270 -18.24 -6.89 21.61
N ARG A 271 -17.47 -5.79 21.55
CA ARG A 271 -17.97 -4.44 21.82
C ARG A 271 -19.13 -4.06 20.89
N ALA A 272 -19.02 -4.34 19.59
CA ALA A 272 -20.07 -4.06 18.62
C ALA A 272 -21.33 -4.90 18.87
N TYR A 273 -21.18 -6.19 19.16
CA TYR A 273 -22.30 -7.07 19.46
C TYR A 273 -23.04 -6.64 20.73
N ARG A 274 -22.32 -6.33 21.82
CA ARG A 274 -22.93 -5.81 23.06
C ARG A 274 -23.70 -4.53 22.79
N ARG A 275 -23.07 -3.56 22.11
CA ARG A 275 -23.71 -2.26 21.84
C ARG A 275 -25.00 -2.40 21.03
N TYR A 276 -25.04 -3.30 20.06
CA TYR A 276 -26.27 -3.57 19.32
C TYR A 276 -27.31 -4.29 20.19
N LEU A 277 -26.94 -5.30 20.98
CA LEU A 277 -27.84 -5.99 21.89
C LEU A 277 -28.45 -5.04 22.94
N ASP A 278 -27.64 -4.15 23.53
CA ASP A 278 -28.09 -3.13 24.48
C ASP A 278 -29.11 -2.19 23.83
N SER A 279 -28.88 -1.79 22.56
CA SER A 279 -29.80 -0.94 21.83
C SER A 279 -31.14 -1.61 21.53
N VAL A 280 -31.12 -2.93 21.28
CA VAL A 280 -32.33 -3.74 21.11
C VAL A 280 -33.07 -3.85 22.45
N ALA A 281 -32.35 -4.09 23.55
CA ALA A 281 -32.93 -4.16 24.88
C ALA A 281 -33.54 -2.82 25.33
N ALA A 282 -32.94 -1.70 24.93
CA ALA A 282 -33.48 -0.35 25.12
C ALA A 282 -34.67 0.00 24.20
N GLY A 283 -35.10 -0.93 23.33
CA GLY A 283 -36.24 -0.74 22.42
C GLY A 283 -35.94 0.16 21.20
N SER A 284 -34.69 0.57 21.00
CA SER A 284 -34.26 1.45 19.92
C SER A 284 -33.05 0.87 19.19
N PRO A 285 -33.24 -0.14 18.32
CA PRO A 285 -32.14 -0.87 17.69
C PRO A 285 -31.29 0.07 16.82
N LEU A 286 -29.97 0.04 17.04
CA LEU A 286 -29.02 0.82 16.26
C LEU A 286 -29.05 0.40 14.78
N THR A 287 -28.96 1.39 13.89
CA THR A 287 -28.74 1.16 12.46
C THR A 287 -27.29 0.76 12.21
N GLY A 288 -27.01 0.13 11.07
CA GLY A 288 -25.64 -0.24 10.70
C GLY A 288 -24.70 0.97 10.61
N ALA A 289 -25.21 2.13 10.21
CA ALA A 289 -24.45 3.38 10.18
C ALA A 289 -24.03 3.81 11.59
N LYS A 290 -24.98 3.89 12.53
CA LYS A 290 -24.69 4.29 13.92
C LYS A 290 -23.79 3.27 14.62
N LEU A 291 -24.03 1.98 14.42
CA LEU A 291 -23.20 0.93 15.01
C LEU A 291 -21.77 0.96 14.46
N GLY A 292 -21.61 1.16 13.15
CA GLY A 292 -20.30 1.34 12.52
C GLY A 292 -19.57 2.54 13.11
N GLN A 293 -20.24 3.69 13.20
CA GLN A 293 -19.67 4.92 13.75
C GLN A 293 -19.16 4.74 15.19
N HIS A 294 -19.93 4.07 16.06
CA HIS A 294 -19.49 3.76 17.43
C HIS A 294 -18.24 2.88 17.52
N CYS A 295 -17.92 2.15 16.46
CA CYS A 295 -16.77 1.25 16.39
C CYS A 295 -15.64 1.79 15.49
N GLY A 296 -15.75 3.02 14.98
CA GLY A 296 -14.79 3.59 14.02
C GLY A 296 -14.77 2.83 12.68
N ARG A 297 -15.93 2.31 12.25
CA ARG A 297 -16.08 1.50 11.02
C ARG A 297 -17.22 2.04 10.15
N GLY A 298 -17.22 1.68 8.86
CA GLY A 298 -18.26 2.10 7.93
C GLY A 298 -19.62 1.41 8.13
N GLU A 299 -20.69 1.97 7.56
CA GLU A 299 -22.06 1.45 7.66
C GLU A 299 -22.19 -0.03 7.26
N ARG A 300 -21.52 -0.43 6.17
CA ARG A 300 -21.57 -1.83 5.70
C ARG A 300 -21.05 -2.79 6.76
N TRP A 301 -19.96 -2.42 7.44
CA TRP A 301 -19.41 -3.22 8.54
C TRP A 301 -20.41 -3.34 9.70
N GLY A 302 -21.08 -2.24 10.06
CA GLY A 302 -22.12 -2.27 11.09
C GLY A 302 -23.33 -3.12 10.67
N ARG A 303 -23.77 -3.06 9.41
CA ARG A 303 -24.84 -3.93 8.88
C ARG A 303 -24.45 -5.42 8.95
N ASP A 304 -23.21 -5.75 8.61
CA ASP A 304 -22.69 -7.12 8.69
C ASP A 304 -22.74 -7.64 10.15
N ARG A 305 -22.34 -6.81 11.13
CA ARG A 305 -22.44 -7.16 12.57
C ARG A 305 -23.87 -7.36 13.05
N ILE A 306 -24.80 -6.51 12.61
CA ILE A 306 -26.23 -6.64 12.94
C ILE A 306 -26.79 -7.97 12.40
N ALA A 307 -26.44 -8.32 11.16
CA ALA A 307 -26.86 -9.58 10.54
C ALA A 307 -26.34 -10.79 11.32
N GLU A 308 -25.08 -10.76 11.77
CA GLU A 308 -24.49 -11.81 12.59
C GLU A 308 -25.19 -11.97 13.95
N VAL A 309 -25.54 -10.86 14.61
CA VAL A 309 -26.29 -10.91 15.88
C VAL A 309 -27.67 -11.53 15.68
N LYS A 310 -28.40 -11.12 14.64
CA LYS A 310 -29.71 -11.70 14.32
C LYS A 310 -29.60 -13.21 14.03
N ALA A 311 -28.59 -13.62 13.26
CA ALA A 311 -28.34 -15.03 13.00
C ALA A 311 -27.95 -15.83 14.26
N ALA A 312 -27.23 -15.20 15.21
CA ALA A 312 -26.92 -15.81 16.50
C ALA A 312 -28.16 -15.98 17.37
N GLN A 313 -29.02 -14.97 17.45
CA GLN A 313 -30.29 -15.03 18.18
C GLN A 313 -31.23 -16.11 17.61
N GLN A 314 -31.30 -16.23 16.28
CA GLN A 314 -32.08 -17.28 15.62
C GLN A 314 -31.59 -18.69 16.01
N ARG A 315 -30.27 -18.92 15.95
CA ARG A 315 -29.67 -20.20 16.36
C ARG A 315 -29.88 -20.50 17.85
N ALA A 316 -29.84 -19.48 18.70
CA ALA A 316 -30.12 -19.63 20.12
C ALA A 316 -31.59 -19.99 20.39
N ALA A 317 -32.52 -19.41 19.63
CA ALA A 317 -33.95 -19.74 19.71
C ALA A 317 -34.21 -21.18 19.28
N GLU A 318 -33.65 -21.62 18.14
CA GLU A 318 -33.75 -23.01 17.65
C GLU A 318 -33.17 -24.02 18.65
N ALA A 319 -32.01 -23.71 19.25
CA ALA A 319 -31.41 -24.55 20.27
C ALA A 319 -32.28 -24.66 21.54
N LYS A 320 -32.92 -23.56 21.94
CA LYS A 320 -33.85 -23.54 23.09
C LYS A 320 -35.10 -24.37 22.82
N GLU A 321 -35.63 -24.31 21.60
CA GLU A 321 -36.78 -25.11 21.18
C GLU A 321 -36.46 -26.61 21.14
N LEU A 322 -35.30 -26.98 20.59
CA LEU A 322 -34.79 -28.35 20.62
C LEU A 322 -34.64 -28.88 22.05
N ALA A 323 -34.07 -28.08 22.95
CA ALA A 323 -33.92 -28.44 24.36
C ALA A 323 -35.27 -28.61 25.06
N ALA A 324 -36.25 -27.75 24.77
CA ALA A 324 -37.60 -27.86 25.31
C ALA A 324 -38.33 -29.13 24.79
N SER A 325 -38.16 -29.46 23.50
CA SER A 325 -38.72 -30.68 22.91
C SER A 325 -38.08 -31.94 23.50
N ALA A 326 -36.79 -31.92 23.82
CA ALA A 326 -36.11 -33.04 24.46
C ALA A 326 -36.55 -33.25 25.92
N ALA A 327 -36.84 -32.16 26.65
CA ALA A 327 -37.30 -32.21 28.04
C ALA A 327 -38.78 -32.59 28.19
N GLY A 328 -39.63 -32.28 27.21
CA GLY A 328 -41.06 -32.64 27.21
C GLY A 328 -41.38 -34.06 26.72
N GLY A 329 -40.38 -34.79 26.24
CA GLY A 329 -40.50 -36.19 25.78
C GLY A 329 -40.06 -37.25 26.80
N MET A 330 -39.71 -36.84 28.02
CA MET A 330 -39.39 -37.72 29.16
C MET A 330 -40.57 -37.84 30.12
#